data_AF-A0A6P6W5Q1-F1
#
_entry.id   AF-A0A6P6W5Q1-F1
#
_cell.length_a   1.000
_cell.length_b   1.000
_cell.length_c   1.000
_cell.angle_alpha   90.00
_cell.angle_beta   90.00
_cell.angle_gamma   90.00
#
_symmetry.space_group_name_H-M   'P 1'
#
loop_
_entity.id
_entity.type
_entity.pdbx_description
1 polymer ?
#
loop_
_entity_poly.entity_id
_entity_poly.type
_entity_poly.pdbx_seq_one_letter_code
_entity_poly.pdbx_strand_id
1 'polypeptide(L)'
;MNTTATLLLGVVLLMTTPVSYSYANNDAAAAMDIRRTNIEVAIEEMQRANYFTFVMLLRMAPPDLMMILEGGNLTFFMPNDKTLSQDSNIVSLAAPANHTTTPPSLAHFLLRHSIPSPLLFEYLQHFPAGSTVPTSDPDLVLRITNHGRRSFFLNNVRVSSPDICTRGSSIRCHGIDGVIQPNSVPPLPAADHDCRRPIPNANNNNATSPPPALQPAPPSTAPPPGEADSRNSAPSLPGLEQMFEFATKCVALLVLNLIVV
;
A
#
# COMPACT_ATOMS: atom_id res chain seq x y z
N MET A 1 26.68 -36.78 62.13
CA MET A 1 26.72 -37.43 60.80
C MET A 1 25.40 -38.17 60.61
N ASN A 2 24.60 -37.78 59.61
CA ASN A 2 23.87 -38.66 58.69
C ASN A 2 22.90 -37.83 57.85
N THR A 3 23.36 -37.52 56.64
CA THR A 3 22.67 -36.87 55.52
C THR A 3 21.95 -37.94 54.69
N THR A 4 20.68 -38.22 54.97
CA THR A 4 19.85 -39.12 54.16
C THR A 4 18.40 -38.65 54.09
N ALA A 5 18.17 -37.34 53.90
CA ALA A 5 16.83 -36.77 53.77
C ALA A 5 16.79 -35.61 52.77
N THR A 6 17.28 -35.80 51.54
CA THR A 6 17.18 -34.75 50.49
C THR A 6 17.24 -35.26 49.04
N LEU A 7 16.94 -36.54 48.78
CA LEU A 7 17.14 -37.12 47.44
C LEU A 7 15.97 -37.94 46.89
N LEU A 8 14.75 -37.66 47.36
CA LEU A 8 13.52 -38.26 46.80
C LEU A 8 12.42 -37.24 46.44
N LEU A 9 12.74 -35.94 46.40
CA LEU A 9 11.86 -34.93 45.80
C LEU A 9 12.35 -34.43 44.42
N GLY A 10 13.49 -34.92 43.93
CA GLY A 10 14.13 -34.41 42.71
C GLY A 10 13.82 -35.18 41.41
N VAL A 11 13.09 -36.29 41.46
CA VAL A 11 12.91 -37.17 40.27
C VAL A 11 11.46 -37.30 39.81
N VAL A 12 10.48 -36.71 40.51
CA VAL A 12 9.05 -36.79 40.13
C VAL A 12 8.54 -35.50 39.44
N LEU A 13 9.40 -34.50 39.22
CA LEU A 13 9.00 -33.25 38.54
C LEU A 13 9.70 -33.04 37.18
N LEU A 14 9.72 -34.07 36.32
CA LEU A 14 10.20 -33.93 34.94
C LEU A 14 9.28 -34.55 33.88
N MET A 15 8.03 -34.91 34.22
CA MET A 15 7.07 -35.48 33.25
C MET A 15 5.74 -34.71 33.16
N THR A 16 5.69 -33.45 33.60
CA THR A 16 4.52 -32.59 33.39
C THR A 16 4.94 -31.19 32.95
N THR A 17 5.48 -31.06 31.75
CA THR A 17 5.35 -29.82 30.98
C THR A 17 4.78 -30.17 29.61
N PRO A 18 3.60 -29.61 29.25
CA PRO A 18 2.88 -30.00 28.06
C PRO A 18 3.57 -29.50 26.79
N VAL A 19 3.34 -30.28 25.74
CA VAL A 19 3.37 -29.97 24.31
C VAL A 19 3.07 -28.49 24.01
N SER A 20 4.10 -27.65 23.99
CA SER A 20 3.98 -26.25 23.50
C SER A 20 4.92 -25.96 22.32
N TYR A 21 5.86 -26.85 22.01
CA TYR A 21 6.82 -26.66 20.92
C TYR A 21 6.31 -27.12 19.54
N SER A 22 5.27 -27.96 19.46
CA SER A 22 4.78 -28.47 18.17
C SER A 22 3.64 -27.65 17.56
N TYR A 23 2.96 -26.80 18.32
CA TYR A 23 1.84 -25.99 17.81
C TYR A 23 2.34 -24.80 16.98
N ALA A 24 3.35 -24.07 17.47
CA ALA A 24 3.90 -22.90 16.77
C ALA A 24 4.54 -23.23 15.40
N ASN A 25 5.13 -24.42 15.26
CA ASN A 25 5.72 -24.86 13.98
C ASN A 25 4.65 -25.21 12.92
N ASN A 26 3.50 -25.73 13.35
CA ASN A 26 2.40 -26.07 12.44
C ASN A 26 1.71 -24.81 11.92
N ASP A 27 1.54 -23.78 12.75
CA ASP A 27 0.93 -22.51 12.35
C ASP A 27 1.81 -21.72 11.37
N ALA A 28 3.12 -21.66 11.61
CA ALA A 28 4.06 -21.01 10.70
C ALA A 28 4.13 -21.72 9.34
N ALA A 29 4.14 -23.05 9.34
CA ALA A 29 4.14 -23.86 8.12
C ALA A 29 2.82 -23.70 7.34
N ALA A 30 1.66 -23.75 8.02
CA ALA A 30 0.36 -23.52 7.39
C ALA A 30 0.25 -22.08 6.83
N ALA A 31 0.76 -21.08 7.55
CA ALA A 31 0.79 -19.71 7.05
C ALA A 31 1.70 -19.57 5.82
N MET A 32 2.87 -20.23 5.78
CA MET A 32 3.73 -20.28 4.58
C MET A 32 3.00 -20.91 3.39
N ASP A 33 2.25 -21.98 3.62
CA ASP A 33 1.52 -22.71 2.58
C ASP A 33 0.36 -21.89 1.97
N ILE A 34 -0.43 -21.23 2.82
CA ILE A 34 -1.48 -20.29 2.38
C ILE A 34 -0.87 -19.14 1.57
N ARG A 35 0.28 -18.61 2.00
CA ARG A 35 0.98 -17.53 1.29
C ARG A 35 1.47 -17.96 -0.08
N ARG A 36 2.11 -19.14 -0.17
CA ARG A 36 2.52 -19.74 -1.45
C ARG A 36 1.31 -19.92 -2.37
N THR A 37 0.20 -20.40 -1.83
CA THR A 37 -1.04 -20.55 -2.59
C THR A 37 -1.55 -19.21 -3.11
N ASN A 38 -1.53 -18.15 -2.29
CA ASN A 38 -1.99 -16.82 -2.71
C ASN A 38 -1.14 -16.21 -3.83
N ILE A 39 0.19 -16.36 -3.79
CA ILE A 39 1.07 -15.88 -4.86
C ILE A 39 0.86 -16.68 -6.15
N GLU A 40 0.66 -17.99 -6.07
CA GLU A 40 0.36 -18.83 -7.23
C GLU A 40 -0.97 -18.47 -7.89
N VAL A 41 -2.02 -18.23 -7.09
CA VAL A 41 -3.32 -17.75 -7.57
C VAL A 41 -3.17 -16.39 -8.25
N ALA A 42 -2.44 -15.45 -7.65
CA ALA A 42 -2.21 -14.15 -8.24
C ALA A 42 -1.43 -14.27 -9.56
N ILE A 43 -0.38 -15.10 -9.62
CA ILE A 43 0.38 -15.38 -10.85
C ILE A 43 -0.53 -15.92 -11.96
N GLU A 44 -1.45 -16.83 -11.64
CA GLU A 44 -2.41 -17.34 -12.61
C GLU A 44 -3.33 -16.23 -13.16
N GLU A 45 -3.82 -15.33 -12.29
CA GLU A 45 -4.62 -14.17 -12.69
C GLU A 45 -3.82 -13.19 -13.56
N MET A 46 -2.57 -12.90 -13.19
CA MET A 46 -1.66 -12.05 -13.96
C MET A 46 -1.39 -12.61 -15.37
N GLN A 47 -1.16 -13.92 -15.49
CA GLN A 47 -0.94 -14.59 -16.76
C GLN A 47 -2.18 -14.57 -17.65
N ARG A 48 -3.37 -14.84 -17.09
CA ARG A 48 -4.64 -14.74 -17.83
C ARG A 48 -4.91 -13.32 -18.34
N ALA A 49 -4.39 -12.31 -17.65
CA ALA A 49 -4.49 -10.91 -18.04
C ALA A 49 -3.35 -10.42 -18.97
N ASN A 50 -2.47 -11.32 -19.45
CA ASN A 50 -1.34 -11.03 -20.35
C ASN A 50 -0.22 -10.16 -19.75
N TYR A 51 0.11 -10.36 -18.47
CA TYR A 51 1.26 -9.72 -17.80
C TYR A 51 2.45 -10.69 -17.66
N PHE A 52 2.83 -11.35 -18.77
CA PHE A 52 3.78 -12.46 -18.74
C PHE A 52 5.20 -12.02 -18.33
N THR A 53 5.65 -10.85 -18.78
CA THR A 53 6.99 -10.35 -18.48
C THR A 53 7.09 -9.98 -17.00
N PHE A 54 6.06 -9.35 -16.43
CA PHE A 54 6.03 -9.06 -15.00
C PHE A 54 6.05 -10.34 -14.15
N VAL A 55 5.30 -11.36 -14.55
CA VAL A 55 5.33 -12.68 -13.90
C VAL A 55 6.71 -13.33 -14.00
N MET A 56 7.40 -13.20 -15.14
CA MET A 56 8.78 -13.67 -15.28
C MET A 56 9.72 -12.98 -14.31
N LEU A 57 9.64 -11.65 -14.18
CA LEU A 57 10.43 -10.87 -13.21
C LEU A 57 10.14 -11.31 -11.77
N LEU A 58 8.87 -11.53 -11.43
CA LEU A 58 8.44 -12.00 -10.12
C LEU A 58 8.99 -13.40 -9.79
N ARG A 59 9.02 -14.32 -10.77
CA ARG A 59 9.60 -15.67 -10.59
C ARG A 59 11.13 -15.66 -10.49
N MET A 60 11.78 -14.61 -10.96
CA MET A 60 13.23 -14.41 -10.83
C MET A 60 13.62 -13.71 -9.52
N ALA A 61 12.65 -13.30 -8.70
CA ALA A 61 12.90 -12.71 -7.41
C ALA A 61 13.64 -13.70 -6.49
N PRO A 62 14.65 -13.25 -5.73
CA PRO A 62 15.34 -14.11 -4.78
C PRO A 62 14.40 -14.51 -3.63
N PRO A 63 14.65 -15.65 -2.96
CA PRO A 63 13.82 -16.12 -1.84
C PRO A 63 13.65 -15.07 -0.74
N ASP A 64 14.67 -14.24 -0.46
CA ASP A 64 14.61 -13.21 0.58
C ASP A 64 13.67 -12.05 0.19
N LEU A 65 13.70 -11.62 -1.08
CA LEU A 65 12.75 -10.63 -1.58
C LEU A 65 11.36 -11.22 -1.65
N MET A 66 11.26 -12.48 -2.06
CA MET A 66 10.01 -13.20 -1.99
C MET A 66 9.54 -13.27 -0.55
N MET A 67 10.35 -13.45 0.49
CA MET A 67 9.85 -13.35 1.87
C MET A 67 9.31 -11.96 2.22
N ILE A 68 9.93 -10.89 1.73
CA ILE A 68 9.45 -9.51 1.93
C ILE A 68 8.11 -9.30 1.20
N LEU A 69 8.01 -9.75 -0.05
CA LEU A 69 6.82 -9.60 -0.88
C LEU A 69 5.70 -10.60 -0.47
N GLU A 70 6.07 -11.81 -0.09
CA GLU A 70 5.20 -12.89 0.40
C GLU A 70 4.77 -12.66 1.86
N GLY A 71 5.25 -11.61 2.53
CA GLY A 71 4.78 -11.16 3.85
C GLY A 71 3.26 -10.96 3.94
N GLY A 72 2.58 -10.97 2.79
CA GLY A 72 1.25 -11.53 2.66
C GLY A 72 0.21 -10.54 2.19
N ASN A 73 0.49 -9.24 2.28
CA ASN A 73 -0.46 -8.18 2.05
C ASN A 73 0.12 -7.16 1.08
N LEU A 74 -0.12 -7.36 -0.22
CA LEU A 74 0.47 -6.54 -1.27
C LEU A 74 -0.54 -6.06 -2.30
N THR A 75 -0.24 -4.93 -2.91
CA THR A 75 -0.77 -4.53 -4.21
C THR A 75 0.36 -4.38 -5.21
N PHE A 76 0.35 -5.13 -6.29
CA PHE A 76 1.27 -4.94 -7.41
C PHE A 76 0.71 -3.96 -8.45
N PHE A 77 1.57 -3.06 -8.93
CA PHE A 77 1.31 -2.22 -10.09
C PHE A 77 2.16 -2.69 -11.25
N MET A 78 1.56 -3.43 -12.18
CA MET A 78 2.25 -4.20 -13.19
C MET A 78 2.28 -3.43 -14.51
N PRO A 79 3.44 -2.98 -15.01
CA PRO A 79 3.52 -2.52 -16.38
C PRO A 79 3.24 -3.70 -17.32
N ASN A 80 2.49 -3.46 -18.39
CA ASN A 80 2.19 -4.51 -19.38
C ASN A 80 3.43 -4.84 -20.23
N ASP A 81 3.40 -5.97 -20.93
CA ASP A 81 4.54 -6.46 -21.73
C ASP A 81 5.02 -5.45 -22.78
N LYS A 82 4.10 -4.71 -23.41
CA LYS A 82 4.46 -3.64 -24.36
C LYS A 82 5.23 -2.52 -23.65
N THR A 83 4.74 -2.03 -22.52
CA THR A 83 5.41 -0.99 -21.73
C THR A 83 6.81 -1.45 -21.29
N LEU A 84 6.95 -2.70 -20.82
CA LEU A 84 8.24 -3.25 -20.39
C LEU A 84 9.23 -3.40 -21.56
N SER A 85 8.76 -3.82 -22.74
CA SER A 85 9.63 -3.94 -23.93
C SER A 85 10.17 -2.61 -24.45
N GLN A 86 9.48 -1.50 -24.14
CA GLN A 86 9.86 -0.15 -24.55
C GLN A 86 10.77 0.55 -23.53
N ASP A 87 10.87 0.03 -22.30
CA ASP A 87 11.76 0.58 -21.28
C ASP A 87 13.20 0.12 -21.51
N SER A 88 14.10 1.06 -21.80
CA SER A 88 15.52 0.78 -22.03
C SER A 88 16.23 0.20 -20.80
N ASN A 89 15.68 0.37 -19.61
CA ASN A 89 16.26 -0.12 -18.35
C ASN A 89 15.86 -1.57 -18.05
N ILE A 90 14.89 -2.16 -18.76
CA ILE A 90 14.42 -3.52 -18.50
C ILE A 90 15.54 -4.56 -18.67
N VAL A 91 16.45 -4.33 -19.63
CA VAL A 91 17.61 -5.19 -19.90
C VAL A 91 18.56 -5.22 -18.70
N SER A 92 18.64 -4.13 -17.93
CA SER A 92 19.45 -4.05 -16.71
C SER A 92 18.82 -4.81 -15.52
N LEU A 93 17.51 -5.12 -15.56
CA LEU A 93 16.84 -5.93 -14.54
C LEU A 93 17.14 -7.42 -14.70
N ALA A 94 17.33 -7.88 -15.94
CA ALA A 94 17.54 -9.29 -16.29
C ALA A 94 19.03 -9.67 -16.43
N ALA A 95 19.96 -8.75 -16.13
CA ALA A 95 21.39 -9.03 -16.20
C ALA A 95 21.77 -10.14 -15.19
N PRO A 96 22.58 -11.14 -15.61
CA PRO A 96 22.89 -12.28 -14.76
C PRO A 96 23.63 -11.84 -13.50
N ALA A 97 23.03 -12.19 -12.36
CA ALA A 97 23.67 -12.18 -11.06
C ALA A 97 24.94 -13.05 -11.08
N ASN A 98 26.03 -12.54 -10.53
CA ASN A 98 27.13 -13.38 -10.06
C ASN A 98 26.65 -14.21 -8.86
N HIS A 99 26.07 -15.38 -9.15
CA HIS A 99 25.80 -16.59 -8.33
C HIS A 99 25.24 -16.50 -6.90
N THR A 100 25.01 -15.33 -6.31
CA THR A 100 24.52 -15.21 -4.91
C THR A 100 23.67 -13.97 -4.64
N THR A 101 23.48 -13.07 -5.62
CA THR A 101 22.80 -11.79 -5.42
C THR A 101 22.09 -11.34 -6.69
N THR A 102 20.77 -11.22 -6.64
CA THR A 102 19.97 -10.53 -7.67
C THR A 102 20.59 -9.17 -8.00
N PRO A 103 20.60 -8.72 -9.27
CA PRO A 103 20.99 -7.35 -9.53
C PRO A 103 20.08 -6.44 -8.69
N PRO A 104 20.63 -5.51 -7.89
CA PRO A 104 19.83 -4.65 -7.01
C PRO A 104 18.68 -3.96 -7.77
N SER A 105 18.86 -3.76 -9.08
CA SER A 105 17.85 -3.26 -10.01
C SER A 105 16.53 -4.05 -10.04
N LEU A 106 16.53 -5.40 -10.03
CA LEU A 106 15.28 -6.20 -10.07
C LEU A 106 14.52 -6.13 -8.75
N ALA A 107 15.22 -6.21 -7.61
CA ALA A 107 14.58 -6.13 -6.31
C ALA A 107 13.92 -4.76 -6.11
N HIS A 108 14.67 -3.67 -6.35
CA HIS A 108 14.11 -2.33 -6.34
C HIS A 108 12.98 -2.16 -7.37
N PHE A 109 13.07 -2.78 -8.55
CA PHE A 109 11.97 -2.74 -9.51
C PHE A 109 10.68 -3.31 -8.91
N LEU A 110 10.70 -4.52 -8.35
CA LEU A 110 9.50 -5.15 -7.78
C LEU A 110 8.97 -4.37 -6.57
N LEU A 111 9.87 -3.89 -5.71
CA LEU A 111 9.52 -3.11 -4.52
C LEU A 111 8.84 -1.79 -4.88
N ARG A 112 9.38 -1.02 -5.83
CA ARG A 112 8.78 0.24 -6.32
C ARG A 112 7.42 0.05 -6.99
N HIS A 113 7.17 -1.14 -7.52
CA HIS A 113 5.91 -1.52 -8.14
C HIS A 113 4.98 -2.26 -7.18
N SER A 114 5.16 -2.10 -5.87
CA SER A 114 4.27 -2.68 -4.87
C SER A 114 3.94 -1.71 -3.74
N ILE A 115 2.75 -1.84 -3.16
CA ILE A 115 2.35 -1.22 -1.89
C ILE A 115 2.17 -2.34 -0.87
N PRO A 116 2.66 -2.19 0.38
CA PRO A 116 2.53 -3.20 1.43
C PRO A 116 1.12 -3.23 2.06
N SER A 117 0.08 -3.28 1.22
CA SER A 117 -1.32 -3.44 1.60
C SER A 117 -2.12 -3.96 0.40
N PRO A 118 -3.10 -4.89 0.58
CA PRO A 118 -3.96 -5.37 -0.50
C PRO A 118 -5.10 -4.37 -0.76
N LEU A 119 -4.94 -3.55 -1.79
CA LEU A 119 -5.87 -2.48 -2.16
C LEU A 119 -6.60 -2.87 -3.44
N LEU A 120 -7.93 -2.96 -3.37
CA LEU A 120 -8.76 -2.95 -4.56
C LEU A 120 -8.79 -1.53 -5.14
N PHE A 121 -9.15 -1.40 -6.42
CA PHE A 121 -9.23 -0.10 -7.06
C PHE A 121 -10.27 0.80 -6.40
N GLU A 122 -11.36 0.23 -5.89
CA GLU A 122 -12.34 0.96 -5.08
C GLU A 122 -11.68 1.67 -3.90
N TYR A 123 -10.75 1.03 -3.18
CA TYR A 123 -10.03 1.67 -2.08
C TYR A 123 -9.04 2.73 -2.56
N LEU A 124 -8.32 2.46 -3.65
CA LEU A 124 -7.42 3.43 -4.26
C LEU A 124 -8.14 4.73 -4.64
N GLN A 125 -9.37 4.64 -5.15
CA GLN A 125 -10.17 5.80 -5.54
C GLN A 125 -10.55 6.73 -4.38
N HIS A 126 -10.48 6.26 -3.14
CA HIS A 126 -10.74 7.08 -1.96
C HIS A 126 -9.51 7.89 -1.52
N PHE A 127 -8.32 7.61 -2.07
CA PHE A 127 -7.15 8.44 -1.80
C PHE A 127 -7.34 9.85 -2.37
N PRO A 128 -7.21 10.90 -1.53
CA PRO A 128 -7.32 12.28 -1.98
C PRO A 128 -6.26 12.61 -3.03
N ALA A 129 -6.65 13.32 -4.09
CA ALA A 129 -5.68 13.83 -5.04
C ALA A 129 -4.64 14.72 -4.34
N GLY A 130 -3.36 14.51 -4.65
CA GLY A 130 -2.24 15.18 -4.00
C GLY A 130 -1.67 14.46 -2.77
N SER A 131 -2.32 13.41 -2.26
CA SER A 131 -1.76 12.60 -1.19
C SER A 131 -0.57 11.75 -1.68
N THR A 132 0.17 11.17 -0.73
CA THR A 132 1.24 10.21 -1.00
C THR A 132 0.96 8.86 -0.34
N VAL A 133 1.46 7.77 -0.91
CA VAL A 133 1.34 6.40 -0.39
C VAL A 133 2.71 5.73 -0.47
N PRO A 134 3.18 5.05 0.59
CA PRO A 134 4.47 4.36 0.55
C PRO A 134 4.43 3.16 -0.40
N THR A 135 5.56 2.91 -1.07
CA THR A 135 5.79 1.62 -1.75
C THR A 135 6.45 0.63 -0.78
N SER A 136 6.65 -0.60 -1.23
CA SER A 136 7.50 -1.55 -0.49
C SER A 136 8.99 -1.21 -0.62
N ASP A 137 9.36 -0.31 -1.53
CA ASP A 137 10.68 0.33 -1.52
C ASP A 137 10.65 1.47 -0.48
N PRO A 138 11.44 1.38 0.61
CA PRO A 138 11.38 2.35 1.70
C PRO A 138 11.78 3.77 1.27
N ASP A 139 12.51 3.91 0.15
CA ASP A 139 12.99 5.20 -0.35
C ASP A 139 12.02 5.84 -1.34
N LEU A 140 10.88 5.20 -1.64
CA LEU A 140 9.91 5.69 -2.63
C LEU A 140 8.48 5.80 -2.07
N VAL A 141 7.91 7.00 -2.28
CA VAL A 141 6.48 7.28 -2.09
C VAL A 141 5.83 7.65 -3.42
N LEU A 142 4.58 7.23 -3.61
CA LEU A 142 3.77 7.50 -4.79
C LEU A 142 2.82 8.66 -4.52
N ARG A 143 2.92 9.74 -5.29
CA ARG A 143 1.93 10.81 -5.33
C ARG A 143 0.71 10.36 -6.12
N ILE A 144 -0.46 10.52 -5.51
CA ILE A 144 -1.75 10.19 -6.09
C ILE A 144 -2.26 11.39 -6.90
N THR A 145 -2.61 11.14 -8.15
CA THR A 145 -3.47 12.05 -8.93
C THR A 145 -4.76 11.32 -9.24
N ASN A 146 -5.88 11.85 -8.78
CA ASN A 146 -7.18 11.21 -8.89
C ASN A 146 -8.20 12.20 -9.45
N HIS A 147 -8.71 11.91 -10.65
CA HIS A 147 -9.79 12.65 -11.31
C HIS A 147 -11.04 11.78 -11.50
N GLY A 148 -11.20 10.72 -10.70
CA GLY A 148 -12.37 9.83 -10.69
C GLY A 148 -12.20 8.55 -11.53
N ARG A 149 -13.34 8.00 -11.98
CA ARG A 149 -13.56 6.57 -12.33
C ARG A 149 -12.53 5.87 -13.22
N ARG A 150 -11.75 6.58 -14.04
CA ARG A 150 -10.74 5.99 -14.97
C ARG A 150 -9.46 6.82 -15.11
N SER A 151 -9.28 7.76 -14.19
CA SER A 151 -8.25 8.79 -14.25
C SER A 151 -7.54 8.81 -12.89
N PHE A 152 -6.84 7.71 -12.61
CA PHE A 152 -6.07 7.51 -11.39
C PHE A 152 -4.62 7.24 -11.76
N PHE A 153 -3.70 7.98 -11.15
CA PHE A 153 -2.28 7.95 -11.46
C PHE A 153 -1.44 7.88 -10.20
N LEU A 154 -0.33 7.15 -10.32
CA LEU A 154 0.72 6.99 -9.32
C LEU A 154 2.00 7.56 -9.92
N ASN A 155 2.49 8.68 -9.38
CA ASN A 155 3.66 9.35 -9.95
C ASN A 155 3.55 9.56 -11.46
N ASN A 156 2.39 10.06 -11.90
CA ASN A 156 2.03 10.31 -13.30
C ASN A 156 1.89 9.06 -14.19
N VAL A 157 2.04 7.86 -13.64
CA VAL A 157 1.75 6.61 -14.36
C VAL A 157 0.29 6.22 -14.11
N ARG A 158 -0.48 5.95 -15.17
CA ARG A 158 -1.91 5.68 -15.06
C ARG A 158 -2.15 4.22 -14.68
N VAL A 159 -3.12 4.00 -13.80
CA VAL A 159 -3.73 2.67 -13.62
C VAL A 159 -4.65 2.39 -14.79
N SER A 160 -4.21 1.50 -15.67
CA SER A 160 -4.85 1.19 -16.96
C SER A 160 -5.83 0.01 -16.86
N SER A 161 -5.53 -0.96 -15.98
CA SER A 161 -6.33 -2.17 -15.77
C SER A 161 -6.53 -2.42 -14.28
N PRO A 162 -7.63 -1.93 -13.68
CA PRO A 162 -7.91 -2.16 -12.26
C PRO A 162 -8.28 -3.63 -11.97
N ASP A 163 -8.14 -4.02 -10.69
CA ASP A 163 -8.59 -5.30 -10.12
C ASP A 163 -8.31 -6.57 -10.95
N ILE A 164 -7.04 -6.80 -11.32
CA ILE A 164 -6.64 -8.02 -12.05
C ILE A 164 -6.63 -9.24 -11.11
N CYS A 165 -6.03 -9.11 -9.92
CA CYS A 165 -5.96 -10.18 -8.93
C CYS A 165 -7.08 -10.00 -7.90
N THR A 166 -8.12 -10.83 -7.97
CA THR A 166 -9.32 -10.70 -7.13
C THR A 166 -9.66 -11.96 -6.36
N ARG A 167 -9.18 -13.14 -6.80
CA ARG A 167 -9.48 -14.44 -6.17
C ARG A 167 -8.83 -14.60 -4.79
N GLY A 168 -7.58 -14.18 -4.64
CA GLY A 168 -6.90 -14.15 -3.35
C GLY A 168 -7.42 -13.01 -2.46
N SER A 169 -7.18 -13.05 -1.15
CA SER A 169 -7.47 -11.91 -0.25
C SER A 169 -6.25 -11.02 -0.02
N SER A 170 -5.07 -11.56 -0.25
CA SER A 170 -3.82 -11.06 0.32
C SER A 170 -2.92 -10.37 -0.74
N ILE A 171 -3.14 -10.67 -2.02
CA ILE A 171 -2.47 -10.02 -3.14
C ILE A 171 -3.51 -9.38 -4.05
N ARG A 172 -3.35 -8.09 -4.28
CA ARG A 172 -4.04 -7.31 -5.31
C ARG A 172 -3.06 -6.98 -6.40
N CYS A 173 -3.56 -6.80 -7.61
CA CYS A 173 -2.73 -6.36 -8.71
C CYS A 173 -3.53 -5.50 -9.68
N HIS A 174 -2.88 -4.48 -10.22
CA HIS A 174 -3.43 -3.56 -11.18
C HIS A 174 -2.42 -3.36 -12.31
N GLY A 175 -2.92 -3.27 -13.53
CA GLY A 175 -2.12 -2.91 -14.69
C GLY A 175 -1.87 -1.41 -14.74
N ILE A 176 -0.65 -1.04 -15.12
CA ILE A 176 -0.25 0.34 -15.37
C ILE A 176 0.33 0.49 -16.79
N ASP A 177 0.28 1.70 -17.35
CA ASP A 177 0.75 2.02 -18.71
C ASP A 177 2.15 2.67 -18.78
N GLY A 178 2.87 2.67 -17.66
CA GLY A 178 4.25 3.15 -17.56
C GLY A 178 5.03 2.37 -16.49
N VAL A 179 6.32 2.68 -16.37
CA VAL A 179 7.20 2.13 -15.31
C VAL A 179 7.40 3.19 -14.25
N ILE A 180 7.20 2.83 -12.97
CA ILE A 180 7.42 3.72 -11.84
C ILE A 180 8.92 3.92 -11.65
N GLN A 181 9.36 5.17 -11.79
CA GLN A 181 10.76 5.58 -11.67
C GLN A 181 11.08 6.08 -10.25
N PRO A 182 12.30 5.86 -9.72
CA PRO A 182 12.69 6.27 -8.37
C PRO A 182 12.68 7.80 -8.17
N ASN A 183 12.81 8.58 -9.25
CA ASN A 183 13.01 10.04 -9.18
C ASN A 183 11.71 10.83 -9.16
N SER A 184 10.59 10.17 -8.87
CA SER A 184 9.27 10.79 -8.95
C SER A 184 8.79 11.36 -7.63
N VAL A 185 9.71 11.64 -6.69
CA VAL A 185 9.46 12.53 -5.55
C VAL A 185 9.07 13.89 -6.13
N PRO A 186 7.80 14.29 -6.06
CA PRO A 186 7.46 15.68 -6.31
C PRO A 186 8.21 16.48 -5.25
N PRO A 187 8.81 17.65 -5.56
CA PRO A 187 9.30 18.52 -4.52
C PRO A 187 8.18 18.65 -3.48
N LEU A 188 8.48 18.27 -2.23
CA LEU A 188 7.62 18.58 -1.09
C LEU A 188 7.19 20.03 -1.33
N PRO A 189 5.89 20.35 -1.38
CA PRO A 189 5.50 21.75 -1.38
C PRO A 189 6.24 22.34 -0.19
N ALA A 190 7.12 23.30 -0.46
CA ALA A 190 7.93 23.93 0.58
C ALA A 190 6.97 24.20 1.72
N ALA A 191 7.24 23.58 2.87
CA ALA A 191 6.45 23.85 4.06
C ALA A 191 6.61 25.35 4.27
N ASP A 192 5.58 26.10 3.89
CA ASP A 192 5.44 27.48 4.29
C ASP A 192 5.23 27.39 5.80
N HIS A 193 6.36 27.41 6.50
CA HIS A 193 6.46 27.38 7.94
C HIS A 193 6.07 28.77 8.43
N ASP A 194 4.81 29.14 8.17
CA ASP A 194 4.17 30.28 8.81
C ASP A 194 2.87 29.82 9.46
N CYS A 195 3.02 29.00 10.49
CA CYS A 195 1.99 28.81 11.53
C CYS A 195 1.84 30.07 12.41
N ARG A 196 1.94 31.27 11.83
CA ARG A 196 1.68 32.52 12.52
C ARG A 196 0.94 33.51 11.64
N ARG A 197 -0.27 33.14 11.20
CA ARG A 197 -1.27 34.16 10.86
C ARG A 197 -1.57 35.02 12.10
N PRO A 198 -1.34 36.34 12.08
CA PRO A 198 -1.95 37.23 13.06
C PRO A 198 -3.45 37.27 12.81
N ILE A 199 -4.22 37.19 13.90
CA ILE A 199 -5.66 37.45 13.92
C ILE A 199 -5.91 38.82 13.29
N PRO A 200 -6.76 38.98 12.26
CA PRO A 200 -7.17 40.30 11.81
C PRO A 200 -8.08 40.89 12.88
N ASN A 201 -7.58 41.85 13.66
CA ASN A 201 -8.42 42.69 14.48
C ASN A 201 -9.40 43.43 13.58
N ALA A 202 -10.68 43.18 13.79
CA ALA A 202 -11.75 44.04 13.31
C ALA A 202 -11.59 45.41 13.97
N ASN A 203 -11.28 46.44 13.18
CA ASN A 203 -11.67 47.81 13.49
C ASN A 203 -11.86 48.61 12.20
N ASN A 204 -13.06 49.14 12.08
CA ASN A 204 -13.59 49.95 10.98
C ASN A 204 -12.73 51.20 10.70
N ASN A 205 -12.72 51.67 9.45
CA ASN A 205 -13.40 52.91 9.03
C ASN A 205 -13.09 53.29 7.56
N ASN A 206 -14.16 53.50 6.79
CA ASN A 206 -14.31 54.35 5.59
C ASN A 206 -13.31 54.23 4.42
N ALA A 207 -13.81 53.79 3.26
CA ALA A 207 -14.20 54.71 2.17
C ALA A 207 -14.64 53.95 0.90
N THR A 208 -15.95 53.98 0.68
CA THR A 208 -16.73 54.10 -0.56
C THR A 208 -16.04 53.90 -1.93
N SER A 209 -16.53 52.91 -2.69
CA SER A 209 -16.72 52.95 -4.16
C SER A 209 -17.75 51.86 -4.55
N PRO A 210 -18.82 52.16 -5.30
CA PRO A 210 -19.89 51.19 -5.57
C PRO A 210 -19.53 50.22 -6.71
N PRO A 211 -20.10 48.98 -6.73
CA PRO A 211 -19.94 48.05 -7.84
C PRO A 211 -20.82 48.45 -9.04
N PRO A 212 -20.44 48.09 -10.28
CA PRO A 212 -21.30 48.25 -11.45
C PRO A 212 -22.56 47.37 -11.34
N ALA A 213 -23.72 47.95 -11.64
CA ALA A 213 -25.02 47.28 -11.59
C ALA A 213 -25.12 46.12 -12.59
N LEU A 214 -25.49 44.94 -12.09
CA LEU A 214 -25.93 43.80 -12.91
C LEU A 214 -27.35 44.05 -13.41
N GLN A 215 -27.54 43.98 -14.73
CA GLN A 215 -28.87 44.02 -15.35
C GLN A 215 -29.68 42.76 -14.99
N PRO A 216 -31.01 42.87 -14.81
CA PRO A 216 -31.87 41.71 -14.52
C PRO A 216 -32.11 40.86 -15.79
N ALA A 217 -31.90 39.56 -15.67
CA ALA A 217 -32.27 38.56 -16.68
C ALA A 217 -33.79 38.26 -16.64
N PRO A 218 -34.41 37.90 -17.79
CA PRO A 218 -35.83 37.57 -17.87
C PRO A 218 -36.19 36.22 -17.20
N PRO A 219 -37.46 36.01 -16.81
CA PRO A 219 -37.88 34.88 -15.99
C PRO A 219 -37.87 33.56 -16.77
N SER A 220 -37.16 32.56 -16.25
CA SER A 220 -37.24 31.16 -16.69
C SER A 220 -38.14 30.38 -15.73
N THR A 221 -39.16 29.74 -16.28
CA THR A 221 -40.16 28.91 -15.58
C THR A 221 -39.54 27.67 -14.94
N ALA A 222 -39.73 27.50 -13.63
CA ALA A 222 -39.38 26.28 -12.89
C ALA A 222 -40.58 25.29 -12.81
N PRO A 223 -40.35 23.96 -12.77
CA PRO A 223 -41.34 22.96 -12.37
C PRO A 223 -41.37 22.73 -10.84
N PRO A 224 -42.43 22.09 -10.29
CA PRO A 224 -42.83 22.18 -8.87
C PRO A 224 -42.05 21.25 -7.91
N PRO A 225 -42.17 21.47 -6.57
CA PRO A 225 -41.41 20.74 -5.56
C PRO A 225 -42.08 19.41 -5.17
N GLY A 226 -41.29 18.34 -5.14
CA GLY A 226 -41.66 17.02 -4.62
C GLY A 226 -40.87 16.69 -3.35
N GLU A 227 -41.64 16.60 -2.26
CA GLU A 227 -41.43 16.01 -0.93
C GLU A 227 -40.05 15.48 -0.50
N ALA A 228 -39.64 15.99 0.66
CA ALA A 228 -38.66 15.37 1.55
C ALA A 228 -39.20 14.04 2.10
N ASP A 229 -38.35 13.01 2.12
CA ASP A 229 -38.48 11.99 3.14
C ASP A 229 -37.11 11.61 3.72
N SER A 230 -37.04 11.72 5.04
CA SER A 230 -35.88 11.43 5.86
C SER A 230 -35.72 9.93 6.03
N ARG A 231 -34.52 9.40 5.80
CA ARG A 231 -34.00 8.26 6.57
C ARG A 231 -32.48 8.20 6.47
N ASN A 232 -31.85 8.87 7.43
CA ASN A 232 -30.45 8.70 7.80
C ASN A 232 -30.18 7.24 8.15
N SER A 233 -29.14 6.68 7.53
CA SER A 233 -28.25 5.69 8.16
C SER A 233 -26.90 5.81 7.47
N ALA A 234 -26.08 6.74 7.97
CA ALA A 234 -24.67 6.81 7.64
C ALA A 234 -23.96 5.58 8.23
N PRO A 235 -23.13 4.85 7.47
CA PRO A 235 -22.18 3.94 8.08
C PRO A 235 -21.13 4.78 8.81
N SER A 236 -21.00 4.55 10.11
CA SER A 236 -20.01 5.17 10.99
C SER A 236 -18.60 4.97 10.44
N LEU A 237 -17.87 6.08 10.31
CA LEU A 237 -16.43 6.14 10.08
C LEU A 237 -15.68 5.20 11.05
N PRO A 238 -14.69 4.41 10.60
CA PRO A 238 -13.75 3.81 11.52
C PRO A 238 -12.89 4.92 12.13
N GLY A 239 -12.89 4.95 13.47
CA GLY A 239 -12.25 5.98 14.27
C GLY A 239 -10.73 5.99 14.15
N LEU A 240 -10.16 7.14 14.53
CA LEU A 240 -8.73 7.47 14.65
C LEU A 240 -7.85 6.34 15.24
N GLU A 241 -8.45 5.47 16.07
CA GLU A 241 -7.86 4.26 16.63
C GLU A 241 -7.24 3.33 15.56
N GLN A 242 -7.87 3.13 14.40
CA GLN A 242 -7.33 2.26 13.35
C GLN A 242 -6.13 2.87 12.62
N MET A 243 -6.07 4.21 12.49
CA MET A 243 -4.89 4.87 11.93
C MET A 243 -3.69 4.80 12.87
N PHE A 244 -3.93 4.89 14.18
CA PHE A 244 -2.87 4.78 15.18
C PHE A 244 -2.32 3.35 15.24
N GLU A 245 -3.18 2.34 15.08
CA GLU A 245 -2.75 0.94 15.00
C GLU A 245 -1.88 0.66 13.76
N PHE A 246 -2.20 1.27 12.61
CA PHE A 246 -1.39 1.19 11.38
C PHE A 246 0.00 1.81 11.55
N ALA A 247 0.06 3.05 12.08
CA ALA A 247 1.32 3.73 12.32
C ALA A 247 2.19 2.97 13.34
N THR A 248 1.57 2.41 14.38
CA THR A 248 2.25 1.63 15.42
C THR A 248 2.80 0.31 14.88
N LYS A 249 2.07 -0.38 14.00
CA LYS A 249 2.53 -1.61 13.32
C LYS A 249 3.69 -1.32 12.37
N CYS A 250 3.65 -0.21 11.63
CA CYS A 250 4.76 0.22 10.78
C CYS A 250 6.02 0.54 11.59
N VAL A 251 5.90 1.25 12.71
CA VAL A 251 7.04 1.57 13.59
C VAL A 251 7.59 0.31 14.26
N ALA A 252 6.75 -0.61 14.72
CA ALA A 252 7.20 -1.87 15.31
C ALA A 252 7.96 -2.76 14.31
N LEU A 253 7.54 -2.79 13.04
CA LEU A 253 8.24 -3.51 11.97
C LEU A 253 9.61 -2.90 11.65
N LEU A 254 9.73 -1.57 11.73
CA LEU A 254 11.01 -0.87 11.54
C LEU A 254 11.97 -1.09 12.72
N VAL A 255 11.45 -1.12 13.95
CA VAL A 255 12.26 -1.35 15.16
C VAL A 255 12.75 -2.79 15.27
N LEU A 256 11.94 -3.79 14.88
CA LEU A 256 12.40 -5.20 14.86
C LEU A 256 13.54 -5.42 13.86
N ASN A 257 13.54 -4.75 12.71
CA ASN A 257 14.60 -4.88 11.71
C ASN A 257 15.92 -4.17 12.11
N LEU A 258 15.89 -3.22 13.05
CA LEU A 258 17.10 -2.58 13.58
C LEU A 258 17.79 -3.38 14.70
N ILE A 259 17.09 -4.33 15.33
CA ILE A 259 17.59 -5.11 16.47
C ILE A 259 18.27 -6.42 16.01
N VAL A 260 18.12 -6.80 14.74
CA VAL A 260 18.68 -8.05 14.16
C VAL A 260 19.97 -7.80 13.36
N VAL A 261 20.60 -6.63 13.49
CA VAL A 261 21.93 -6.32 12.93
C VAL A 261 22.98 -6.20 14.03
#